data_AF-A0A5N4B6L1-F1
#
_entry.id   AF-A0A5N4B6L1-F1
#
_cell.length_a   1.000
_cell.length_b   1.000
_cell.length_c   1.000
_cell.angle_alpha   90.00
_cell.angle_beta   90.00
_cell.angle_gamma   90.00
#
_symmetry.space_group_name_H-M   'P 1'
#
loop_
_entity.id
_entity.type
_entity.pdbx_description
1 polymer ?
#
loop_
_entity_poly.entity_id
_entity_poly.type
_entity_poly.pdbx_seq_one_letter_code
_entity_poly.pdbx_strand_id
1 'polypeptide(L)'
;MMELYDTFFEALIQNVMSPLEGLNIKVVLVPSAKDAHHHVVFPTPPYKLRKTYPNLQCVGDPSILNIEGLTLGATSTDILLHLSKQECSYGTQGGDRISRLASHLLCQQSFYPLYPPNEDVFIDYELLEQHAGINFIPNILIVPSSLRYFIKYINGCVVINPERITKGYVGGTFCRMEVAPQVSSGSLSDSVVAQIIRI
;
A
#
# COMPACT_ATOMS: atom_id res chain seq x y z
N MET A 1 -14.94 26.92 16.60
CA MET A 1 -15.88 26.52 15.52
C MET A 1 -15.47 25.11 15.12
N MET A 2 -16.39 24.15 15.07
CA MET A 2 -16.05 22.75 14.76
C MET A 2 -15.76 22.64 13.26
N GLU A 3 -14.56 22.18 12.91
CA GLU A 3 -14.15 21.96 11.53
C GLU A 3 -14.75 20.64 11.00
N LEU A 4 -15.16 20.60 9.73
CA LEU A 4 -15.63 19.37 9.09
C LEU A 4 -14.43 18.49 8.69
N TYR A 5 -14.61 17.16 8.70
CA TYR A 5 -13.53 16.25 8.32
C TYR A 5 -13.03 16.47 6.89
N ASP A 6 -13.92 16.84 5.95
CA ASP A 6 -13.54 17.17 4.57
C ASP A 6 -12.59 18.37 4.51
N THR A 7 -12.93 19.46 5.22
CA THR A 7 -12.10 20.68 5.23
C THR A 7 -10.77 20.43 5.92
N PHE A 8 -10.78 19.65 7.00
CA PHE A 8 -9.56 19.26 7.70
C PHE A 8 -8.64 18.43 6.81
N PHE A 9 -9.18 17.44 6.09
CA PHE A 9 -8.42 16.62 5.15
C PHE A 9 -7.82 17.47 4.02
N GLU A 10 -8.61 18.37 3.41
CA GLU A 10 -8.12 19.25 2.36
C GLU A 10 -6.99 20.17 2.85
N ALA A 11 -7.06 20.66 4.09
CA ALA A 11 -5.99 21.42 4.71
C ALA A 11 -4.71 20.59 4.90
N LEU A 12 -4.83 19.32 5.29
CA LEU A 12 -3.68 18.40 5.37
C LEU A 12 -3.03 18.19 3.99
N ILE A 13 -3.83 17.96 2.95
CA ILE A 13 -3.30 17.83 1.58
C ILE A 13 -2.61 19.12 1.14
N GLN A 14 -3.19 20.28 1.42
CA GLN A 14 -2.55 21.56 1.13
C GLN A 14 -1.20 21.69 1.86
N ASN A 15 -1.09 21.28 3.12
CA ASN A 15 0.17 21.31 3.87
C ASN A 15 1.24 20.38 3.30
N VAL A 16 0.84 19.22 2.75
CA VAL A 16 1.76 18.30 2.06
C VAL A 16 2.19 18.85 0.70
N MET A 17 1.26 19.44 -0.06
CA MET A 17 1.51 19.85 -1.44
C MET A 17 2.20 21.22 -1.57
N SER A 18 1.97 22.17 -0.64
CA SER A 18 2.57 23.52 -0.73
C SER A 18 4.10 23.50 -0.78
N PRO A 19 4.82 22.73 0.06
CA PRO A 19 6.27 22.66 0.01
C PRO A 19 6.81 21.97 -1.25
N LEU A 20 5.96 21.26 -2.00
CA LEU A 20 6.32 20.53 -3.20
C LEU A 20 6.06 21.36 -4.48
N GLU A 21 5.52 22.56 -4.35
CA GLU A 21 5.22 23.42 -5.48
C GLU A 21 6.50 23.84 -6.22
N GLY A 22 6.51 23.62 -7.54
CA GLY A 22 7.69 23.87 -8.39
C GLY A 22 8.78 22.79 -8.33
N LEU A 23 8.64 21.78 -7.48
CA LEU A 23 9.55 20.63 -7.46
C LEU A 23 9.12 19.56 -8.46
N ASN A 24 10.08 18.83 -9.01
CA ASN A 24 9.81 17.67 -9.89
C ASN A 24 9.48 16.41 -9.05
N ILE A 25 8.48 16.52 -8.16
CA ILE A 25 8.04 15.44 -7.28
C ILE A 25 6.56 15.17 -7.59
N LYS A 26 6.28 13.95 -8.06
CA LYS A 26 4.90 13.45 -8.20
C LYS A 26 4.49 12.77 -6.90
N VAL A 27 3.28 13.06 -6.44
CA VAL A 27 2.66 12.47 -5.25
C VAL A 27 1.51 11.58 -5.70
N VAL A 28 1.47 10.36 -5.18
CA VAL A 28 0.33 9.46 -5.37
C VAL A 28 -0.33 9.22 -4.03
N LEU A 29 -1.64 9.44 -3.97
CA LEU A 29 -2.42 9.34 -2.74
C LEU A 29 -3.38 8.14 -2.83
N VAL A 30 -3.20 7.21 -1.89
CA VAL A 30 -4.02 5.99 -1.74
C VAL A 30 -4.94 6.19 -0.52
N PRO A 31 -6.26 5.98 -0.67
CA PRO A 31 -7.21 6.13 0.43
C PRO A 31 -7.11 4.98 1.43
N SER A 32 -7.69 5.16 2.62
CA SER A 32 -7.94 4.06 3.55
C SER A 32 -9.37 4.08 4.06
N ALA A 33 -9.90 2.90 4.39
CA ALA A 33 -11.22 2.77 5.01
C ALA A 33 -11.29 3.43 6.42
N LYS A 34 -10.15 3.88 6.97
CA LYS A 34 -10.07 4.58 8.26
C LYS A 34 -10.12 6.10 8.11
N ASP A 35 -10.18 6.62 6.88
CA ASP A 35 -10.28 8.05 6.63
C ASP A 35 -11.71 8.53 6.87
N ALA A 36 -11.91 9.30 7.94
CA ALA A 36 -13.23 9.67 8.46
C ALA A 36 -14.12 10.46 7.50
N HIS A 37 -13.54 11.08 6.47
CA HIS A 37 -14.24 11.88 5.46
C HIS A 37 -14.57 11.08 4.19
N HIS A 38 -14.15 9.81 4.08
CA HIS A 38 -14.19 9.05 2.84
C HIS A 38 -14.93 7.72 2.99
N HIS A 39 -15.07 6.99 1.88
CA HIS A 39 -15.77 5.70 1.85
C HIS A 39 -15.08 4.66 2.75
N VAL A 40 -15.89 3.92 3.52
CA VAL A 40 -15.43 2.88 4.47
C VAL A 40 -15.44 1.46 3.88
N VAL A 41 -15.83 1.33 2.61
CA VAL A 41 -15.97 0.04 1.91
C VAL A 41 -14.72 -0.22 1.07
N PHE A 42 -14.23 -1.44 1.12
CA PHE A 42 -13.15 -1.96 0.28
C PHE A 42 -13.74 -2.75 -0.90
N PRO A 43 -13.23 -2.58 -2.13
CA PRO A 43 -12.25 -1.58 -2.57
C PRO A 43 -12.75 -0.13 -2.44
N THR A 44 -11.84 0.78 -2.09
CA THR A 44 -12.15 2.19 -1.82
C THR A 44 -11.79 3.06 -3.02
N PRO A 45 -12.70 3.92 -3.52
CA PRO A 45 -12.46 4.75 -4.70
C PRO A 45 -11.44 5.88 -4.41
N PRO A 46 -10.82 6.49 -5.44
CA PRO A 46 -9.93 7.63 -5.26
C PRO A 46 -10.59 8.82 -4.56
N TYR A 47 -9.78 9.60 -3.83
CA TYR A 47 -10.22 10.87 -3.27
C TYR A 47 -10.65 11.87 -4.35
N LYS A 48 -11.70 12.65 -4.04
CA LYS A 48 -12.16 13.78 -4.86
C LYS A 48 -11.85 15.08 -4.13
N LEU A 49 -10.78 15.76 -4.56
CA LEU A 49 -10.34 17.03 -3.98
C LEU A 49 -11.00 18.21 -4.68
N ARG A 50 -11.36 19.27 -3.94
CA ARG A 50 -11.85 20.52 -4.56
C ARG A 50 -10.76 21.28 -5.30
N LYS A 51 -9.55 21.31 -4.72
CA LYS A 51 -8.37 21.91 -5.35
C LYS A 51 -7.63 20.88 -6.21
N THR A 52 -7.24 21.30 -7.41
CA THR A 52 -6.40 20.48 -8.29
C THR A 52 -4.92 20.82 -8.06
N TYR A 53 -4.07 19.79 -8.04
CA TYR A 53 -2.61 19.94 -8.00
C TYR A 53 -2.00 19.22 -9.20
N PRO A 54 -1.11 19.85 -9.98
CA PRO A 54 -0.59 19.26 -11.22
C PRO A 54 0.27 18.01 -10.99
N ASN A 55 0.88 17.90 -9.81
CA ASN A 55 1.78 16.82 -9.43
C ASN A 55 1.16 15.82 -8.44
N LEU A 56 -0.16 15.87 -8.19
CA LEU A 56 -0.86 14.93 -7.32
C LEU A 56 -1.78 14.03 -8.14
N GLN A 57 -1.71 12.73 -7.89
CA GLN A 57 -2.62 11.73 -8.44
C GLN A 57 -3.30 10.97 -7.31
N CYS A 58 -4.63 11.03 -7.24
CA CYS A 58 -5.41 10.18 -6.35
C CYS A 58 -5.74 8.87 -7.05
N VAL A 59 -5.55 7.74 -6.36
CA VAL A 59 -5.81 6.38 -6.87
C VAL A 59 -6.72 5.63 -5.90
N GLY A 60 -7.23 4.45 -6.28
CA GLY A 60 -8.05 3.62 -5.39
C GLY A 60 -7.22 2.81 -4.40
N ASP A 61 -7.88 2.24 -3.40
CA ASP A 61 -7.35 1.17 -2.55
C ASP A 61 -8.09 -0.14 -2.81
N PRO A 62 -7.44 -1.18 -3.35
CA PRO A 62 -6.04 -1.21 -3.76
C PRO A 62 -5.84 -0.57 -5.13
N SER A 63 -4.59 -0.42 -5.56
CA SER A 63 -4.26 -0.04 -6.93
C SER A 63 -2.93 -0.61 -7.40
N ILE A 64 -2.78 -0.77 -8.72
CA ILE A 64 -1.50 -1.07 -9.37
C ILE A 64 -1.15 0.10 -10.29
N LEU A 65 0.03 0.67 -10.08
CA LEU A 65 0.58 1.81 -10.81
C LEU A 65 1.69 1.33 -11.74
N ASN A 66 1.84 1.99 -12.88
CA ASN A 66 2.97 1.79 -13.78
C ASN A 66 3.78 3.09 -13.85
N ILE A 67 5.03 3.03 -13.40
CA ILE A 67 5.97 4.14 -13.39
C ILE A 67 7.10 3.78 -14.36
N GLU A 68 6.98 4.23 -15.62
CA GLU A 68 7.99 4.00 -16.68
C GLU A 68 8.37 2.51 -16.84
N GLY A 69 7.39 1.62 -16.77
CA GLY A 69 7.56 0.16 -16.86
C GLY A 69 7.67 -0.54 -15.50
N LEU A 70 7.98 0.19 -14.42
CA LEU A 70 8.01 -0.35 -13.07
C LEU A 70 6.59 -0.44 -12.50
N THR A 71 6.11 -1.67 -12.28
CA THR A 71 4.77 -1.91 -11.74
C THR A 71 4.79 -1.97 -10.22
N LEU A 72 3.91 -1.18 -9.59
CA LEU A 72 3.82 -1.04 -8.14
C LEU A 72 2.38 -1.27 -7.70
N GLY A 73 2.14 -2.37 -6.99
CA GLY A 73 0.89 -2.62 -6.28
C GLY A 73 0.92 -1.94 -4.91
N ALA A 74 -0.19 -1.35 -4.50
CA ALA A 74 -0.35 -0.76 -3.18
C ALA A 74 -1.74 -1.04 -2.62
N THR A 75 -1.79 -1.29 -1.31
CA THR A 75 -3.04 -1.26 -0.55
C THR A 75 -2.81 -0.59 0.80
N SER A 76 -3.81 0.11 1.33
CA SER A 76 -3.78 0.70 2.67
C SER A 76 -4.26 -0.28 3.76
N THR A 77 -5.01 -1.30 3.34
CA THR A 77 -5.67 -2.27 4.20
C THR A 77 -4.65 -3.22 4.82
N ASP A 78 -4.75 -3.47 6.14
CA ASP A 78 -3.76 -4.25 6.90
C ASP A 78 -3.95 -5.78 6.73
N ILE A 79 -4.03 -6.22 5.48
CA ILE A 79 -4.26 -7.62 5.09
C ILE A 79 -3.22 -8.57 5.68
N LEU A 80 -1.96 -8.14 5.82
CA LEU A 80 -0.92 -8.96 6.44
C LEU A 80 -1.21 -9.25 7.90
N LEU A 81 -1.66 -8.25 8.68
CA LEU A 81 -2.06 -8.47 10.07
C LEU A 81 -3.30 -9.38 10.14
N HIS A 82 -4.27 -9.19 9.24
CA HIS A 82 -5.48 -10.01 9.22
C HIS A 82 -5.17 -11.48 8.93
N LEU A 83 -4.39 -11.76 7.88
CA LEU A 83 -3.92 -13.10 7.57
C LEU A 83 -3.10 -13.68 8.74
N SER A 84 -2.26 -12.86 9.39
CA SER A 84 -1.44 -13.34 10.51
C SER A 84 -2.26 -13.91 11.68
N LYS A 85 -3.49 -13.43 11.88
CA LYS A 85 -4.40 -13.89 12.93
C LYS A 85 -5.09 -15.22 12.58
N GLN A 86 -5.15 -15.58 11.30
CA GLN A 86 -5.93 -16.71 10.77
C GLN A 86 -5.08 -17.78 10.09
N GLU A 87 -3.81 -17.49 9.78
CA GLU A 87 -2.88 -18.43 9.14
C GLU A 87 -2.50 -19.57 10.09
N CYS A 88 -2.62 -20.79 9.59
CA CYS A 88 -2.09 -22.00 10.22
C CYS A 88 -0.91 -22.53 9.41
N SER A 89 0.18 -22.90 10.08
CA SER A 89 1.34 -23.54 9.45
C SER A 89 1.79 -24.76 10.23
N TYR A 90 2.36 -25.74 9.53
CA TYR A 90 2.80 -26.98 10.13
C TYR A 90 4.18 -26.80 10.81
N GLY A 91 4.17 -26.68 12.14
CA GLY A 91 5.36 -26.73 13.00
C GLY A 91 6.40 -25.63 12.77
N THR A 92 7.60 -25.82 13.34
CA THR A 92 8.76 -24.91 13.18
C THR A 92 9.37 -24.95 11.77
N GLN A 93 8.92 -25.87 10.91
CA GLN A 93 9.37 -26.03 9.52
C GLN A 93 8.61 -25.14 8.53
N GLY A 94 7.56 -24.42 8.96
CA GLY A 94 6.80 -23.53 8.09
C GLY A 94 7.66 -22.43 7.43
N GLY A 95 8.87 -22.18 7.93
CA GLY A 95 9.77 -21.15 7.39
C GLY A 95 9.38 -19.74 7.83
N ASP A 96 9.77 -18.74 7.04
CA ASP A 96 9.53 -17.34 7.38
C ASP A 96 8.05 -16.97 7.26
N ARG A 97 7.40 -16.76 8.41
CA ARG A 97 5.98 -16.41 8.52
C ARG A 97 5.61 -15.21 7.67
N ILE A 98 6.44 -14.17 7.66
CA ILE A 98 6.14 -12.94 6.92
C ILE A 98 6.17 -13.21 5.40
N SER A 99 7.15 -13.97 4.90
CA SER A 99 7.18 -14.37 3.50
C SER A 99 5.94 -15.17 3.11
N ARG A 100 5.48 -16.10 3.97
CA ARG A 100 4.26 -16.87 3.71
C ARG A 100 3.02 -15.98 3.63
N LEU A 101 2.82 -15.08 4.60
CA LEU A 101 1.68 -14.16 4.61
C LEU A 101 1.62 -13.31 3.33
N ALA A 102 2.76 -12.73 2.92
CA ALA A 102 2.84 -11.98 1.68
C ALA A 102 2.66 -12.85 0.43
N SER A 103 3.15 -14.09 0.43
CA SER A 103 2.98 -15.01 -0.69
C SER A 103 1.51 -15.35 -0.96
N HIS A 104 0.65 -15.36 0.08
CA HIS A 104 -0.78 -15.59 -0.11
C HIS A 104 -1.43 -14.54 -1.02
N LEU A 105 -1.04 -13.26 -0.93
CA LEU A 105 -1.58 -12.21 -1.82
C LEU A 105 -1.22 -12.49 -3.29
N LEU A 106 0.04 -12.81 -3.55
CA LEU A 106 0.55 -13.07 -4.90
C LEU A 106 -0.04 -14.37 -5.49
N CYS A 107 -0.08 -15.44 -4.70
CA CYS A 107 -0.57 -16.74 -5.15
C CYS A 107 -2.11 -16.79 -5.32
N GLN A 108 -2.84 -16.03 -4.50
CA GLN A 108 -4.31 -15.92 -4.60
C GLN A 108 -4.74 -14.79 -5.53
N GLN A 109 -3.79 -14.06 -6.14
CA GLN A 109 -4.05 -13.00 -7.10
C GLN A 109 -5.06 -11.96 -6.60
N SER A 110 -4.99 -11.62 -5.30
CA SER A 110 -5.92 -10.69 -4.66
C SER A 110 -5.21 -9.87 -3.61
N PHE A 111 -5.55 -8.59 -3.54
CA PHE A 111 -5.10 -7.71 -2.44
C PHE A 111 -5.76 -8.05 -1.11
N TYR A 112 -6.87 -8.80 -1.10
CA TYR A 112 -7.54 -9.27 0.10
C TYR A 112 -8.07 -10.69 -0.07
N PRO A 113 -7.22 -11.73 0.07
CA PRO A 113 -7.63 -13.12 -0.13
C PRO A 113 -8.31 -13.75 1.11
N LEU A 114 -8.33 -13.08 2.26
CA LEU A 114 -8.92 -13.62 3.49
C LEU A 114 -10.45 -13.55 3.43
N TYR A 115 -11.12 -14.68 3.62
CA TYR A 115 -12.58 -14.77 3.71
C TYR A 115 -13.01 -15.71 4.85
N PRO A 116 -14.00 -15.33 5.68
CA PRO A 116 -14.61 -14.00 5.79
C PRO A 116 -13.58 -12.90 6.16
N PRO A 117 -13.84 -11.62 5.82
CA PRO A 117 -12.92 -10.54 6.15
C PRO A 117 -12.79 -10.35 7.66
N ASN A 118 -11.70 -9.70 8.06
CA ASN A 118 -11.57 -9.22 9.43
C ASN A 118 -12.74 -8.27 9.76
N GLU A 119 -13.18 -8.28 11.01
CA GLU A 119 -14.34 -7.52 11.52
C GLU A 119 -14.24 -6.01 11.22
N ASP A 120 -13.02 -5.48 11.10
CA ASP A 120 -12.76 -4.06 10.85
C ASP A 120 -12.77 -3.69 9.35
N VAL A 121 -13.13 -4.62 8.46
CA VAL A 121 -13.11 -4.42 7.00
C VAL A 121 -14.47 -4.75 6.39
N PHE A 122 -15.09 -3.72 5.80
CA PHE A 122 -16.32 -3.87 5.03
C PHE A 122 -15.96 -4.08 3.57
N ILE A 123 -16.33 -5.23 3.01
CA ILE A 123 -16.03 -5.58 1.61
C ILE A 123 -17.31 -5.61 0.79
N ASP A 124 -17.29 -4.91 -0.35
CA ASP A 124 -18.20 -5.17 -1.45
C ASP A 124 -17.53 -6.20 -2.38
N TYR A 125 -18.09 -7.40 -2.47
CA TYR A 125 -17.48 -8.51 -3.20
C TYR A 125 -17.55 -8.35 -4.72
N GLU A 126 -18.56 -7.65 -5.25
CA GLU A 126 -18.64 -7.36 -6.67
C GLU A 126 -17.52 -6.39 -7.06
N LEU A 127 -17.31 -5.37 -6.24
CA LEU A 127 -16.20 -4.43 -6.44
C LEU A 127 -14.84 -5.08 -6.17
N LEU A 128 -14.74 -6.00 -5.22
CA LEU A 128 -13.50 -6.76 -4.94
C LEU A 128 -13.04 -7.52 -6.18
N GLU A 129 -13.95 -8.27 -6.83
CA GLU A 129 -13.64 -9.03 -8.04
C GLU A 129 -13.20 -8.11 -9.20
N GLN A 130 -13.81 -6.94 -9.31
CA GLN A 130 -13.53 -5.99 -10.40
C GLN A 130 -12.27 -5.15 -10.18
N HIS A 131 -11.91 -4.83 -8.94
CA HIS A 131 -10.93 -3.78 -8.63
C HIS A 131 -9.79 -4.20 -7.70
N ALA A 132 -9.88 -5.35 -7.01
CA ALA A 132 -8.85 -5.81 -6.07
C ALA A 132 -8.09 -7.08 -6.51
N GLY A 133 -8.20 -7.44 -7.79
CA GLY A 133 -7.39 -8.49 -8.40
C GLY A 133 -5.93 -8.08 -8.62
N ILE A 134 -5.01 -9.03 -8.44
CA ILE A 134 -3.60 -8.94 -8.83
C ILE A 134 -3.42 -9.77 -10.10
N ASN A 135 -3.78 -9.18 -11.24
CA ASN A 135 -3.84 -9.86 -12.55
C ASN A 135 -2.46 -10.30 -13.08
N PHE A 136 -1.39 -9.73 -12.53
CA PHE A 136 -0.01 -10.10 -12.79
C PHE A 136 0.83 -9.77 -11.56
N ILE A 137 1.98 -10.43 -11.39
CA ILE A 137 2.88 -10.16 -10.27
C ILE A 137 3.55 -8.79 -10.48
N PRO A 138 3.29 -7.77 -9.64
CA PRO A 138 3.94 -6.48 -9.79
C PRO A 138 5.41 -6.57 -9.40
N ASN A 139 6.24 -5.65 -9.90
CA ASN A 139 7.66 -5.60 -9.51
C ASN A 139 7.81 -5.26 -8.03
N ILE A 140 6.95 -4.39 -7.50
CA ILE A 140 6.90 -3.99 -6.09
C ILE A 140 5.47 -4.12 -5.56
N LEU A 141 5.33 -4.59 -4.32
CA LEU A 141 4.06 -4.61 -3.59
C LEU A 141 4.23 -3.90 -2.25
N ILE A 142 3.54 -2.78 -2.06
CA ILE A 142 3.52 -2.01 -0.82
C ILE A 142 2.28 -2.40 -0.01
N VAL A 143 2.52 -2.99 1.17
CA VAL A 143 1.51 -3.53 2.08
C VAL A 143 1.79 -3.05 3.51
N PRO A 144 1.47 -1.79 3.84
CA PRO A 144 1.67 -1.24 5.18
C PRO A 144 0.89 -2.02 6.22
N SER A 145 1.57 -2.38 7.30
CA SER A 145 1.02 -3.22 8.35
C SER A 145 1.48 -2.76 9.73
N SER A 146 0.68 -3.09 10.74
CA SER A 146 1.07 -2.96 12.15
C SER A 146 2.10 -4.02 12.59
N LEU A 147 2.36 -5.03 11.75
CA LEU A 147 3.50 -5.94 11.90
C LEU A 147 4.83 -5.20 11.73
N ARG A 148 5.93 -5.83 12.20
CA ARG A 148 7.27 -5.23 12.08
C ARG A 148 7.61 -4.94 10.60
N TYR A 149 8.21 -3.79 10.33
CA TYR A 149 8.62 -3.38 9.00
C TYR A 149 9.51 -4.45 8.33
N PHE A 150 9.41 -4.60 7.01
CA PHE A 150 10.26 -5.52 6.26
C PHE A 150 10.32 -5.16 4.77
N ILE A 151 11.38 -5.66 4.12
CA ILE A 151 11.52 -5.72 2.67
C ILE A 151 11.91 -7.16 2.33
N LYS A 152 11.15 -7.82 1.44
CA LYS A 152 11.39 -9.22 1.06
C LYS A 152 11.15 -9.42 -0.43
N TYR A 153 12.00 -10.23 -1.06
CA TYR A 153 11.81 -10.66 -2.44
C TYR A 153 11.03 -11.99 -2.46
N ILE A 154 9.83 -11.98 -3.03
CA ILE A 154 8.89 -13.10 -3.00
C ILE A 154 8.29 -13.26 -4.39
N ASN A 155 8.48 -14.43 -5.02
CA ASN A 155 7.93 -14.77 -6.33
C ASN A 155 8.19 -13.71 -7.43
N GLY A 156 9.38 -13.09 -7.45
CA GLY A 156 9.73 -12.04 -8.43
C GLY A 156 9.30 -10.63 -8.04
N CYS A 157 8.64 -10.45 -6.89
CA CYS A 157 8.14 -9.18 -6.38
C CYS A 157 8.93 -8.71 -5.14
N VAL A 158 9.27 -7.42 -5.08
CA VAL A 158 9.77 -6.77 -3.86
C VAL A 158 8.57 -6.36 -3.00
N VAL A 159 8.29 -7.14 -1.96
CA VAL A 159 7.20 -6.85 -1.02
C VAL A 159 7.73 -6.02 0.15
N ILE A 160 7.06 -4.89 0.42
CA ILE A 160 7.49 -3.88 1.38
C ILE A 160 6.36 -3.58 2.36
N ASN A 161 6.64 -3.79 3.65
CA ASN A 161 5.88 -3.18 4.73
C ASN A 161 6.70 -2.03 5.32
N PRO A 162 6.36 -0.76 5.03
CA PRO A 162 7.03 0.40 5.59
C PRO A 162 6.61 0.70 7.05
N GLU A 163 5.71 -0.10 7.64
CA GLU A 163 4.98 0.22 8.88
C GLU A 163 4.15 1.51 8.76
N ARG A 164 3.79 2.09 9.91
CA ARG A 164 3.13 3.39 10.03
C ARG A 164 4.17 4.48 10.25
N ILE A 165 3.94 5.66 9.68
CA ILE A 165 4.80 6.85 9.86
C ILE A 165 4.82 7.34 11.32
N THR A 166 3.78 7.03 12.09
CA THR A 166 3.65 7.35 13.52
C THR A 166 3.08 6.14 14.26
N LYS A 167 3.57 5.89 15.48
CA LYS A 167 3.10 4.80 16.37
C LYS A 167 2.72 5.36 17.73
N GLY A 168 1.44 5.66 17.94
CA GLY A 168 0.98 6.34 19.15
C GLY A 168 1.64 7.71 19.25
N TYR A 169 2.44 7.93 20.29
CA TYR A 169 3.14 9.20 20.53
C TYR A 169 4.59 9.23 20.02
N VAL A 170 5.08 8.16 19.36
CA VAL A 170 6.45 8.10 18.85
C VAL A 170 6.49 8.09 17.32
N GLY A 171 7.61 8.60 16.77
CA GLY A 171 7.93 8.50 15.35
C GLY A 171 7.98 7.04 14.89
N GLY A 172 7.48 6.81 13.68
CA GLY A 172 7.49 5.50 13.03
C GLY A 172 8.56 5.41 11.96
N THR A 173 8.20 4.81 10.82
CA THR A 173 9.13 4.61 9.70
C THR A 173 8.47 4.88 8.35
N PHE A 174 9.31 5.05 7.33
CA PHE A 174 8.92 5.06 5.93
C PHE A 174 9.94 4.26 5.11
N CYS A 175 9.58 3.90 3.88
CA CYS A 175 10.50 3.26 2.94
C CYS A 175 11.00 4.28 1.91
N ARG A 176 12.32 4.29 1.68
CA ARG A 176 12.95 4.97 0.54
C ARG A 176 13.46 3.92 -0.43
N MET A 177 13.15 4.12 -1.70
CA MET A 177 13.56 3.22 -2.78
C MET A 177 14.34 3.98 -3.84
N GLU A 178 15.36 3.33 -4.38
CA GLU A 178 16.13 3.75 -5.54
C GLU A 178 16.02 2.65 -6.60
N VAL A 179 15.73 3.04 -7.84
CA VAL A 179 15.54 2.10 -8.94
C VAL A 179 16.53 2.44 -10.03
N ALA A 180 17.47 1.54 -10.30
CA ALA A 180 18.43 1.72 -11.36
C ALA A 180 17.77 1.51 -12.74
N PRO A 181 18.18 2.26 -13.77
CA PRO A 181 17.79 1.98 -15.15
C PRO A 181 18.19 0.55 -15.53
N GLN A 182 17.32 -0.19 -16.20
CA GLN A 182 17.65 -1.53 -16.66
C GLN A 182 18.67 -1.47 -17.80
N VAL A 183 19.82 -2.11 -17.60
CA VAL A 183 20.91 -2.19 -18.60
C VAL A 183 20.88 -3.54 -19.33
N SER A 184 20.07 -4.51 -18.89
CA SER A 184 19.98 -5.86 -19.46
C SER A 184 18.57 -6.46 -19.35
N SER A 185 18.35 -7.64 -19.92
CA SER A 185 17.05 -8.34 -19.99
C SER A 185 16.55 -8.95 -18.65
N GLY A 186 16.99 -8.41 -17.51
CA GLY A 186 16.62 -8.87 -16.17
C GLY A 186 15.25 -8.35 -15.71
N SER A 187 14.76 -8.83 -14.57
CA SER A 187 13.51 -8.32 -13.99
C SER A 187 13.73 -6.91 -13.46
N LEU A 188 12.74 -6.02 -13.64
CA LEU A 188 12.76 -4.67 -13.08
C LEU A 188 12.92 -4.66 -11.56
N SER A 189 12.40 -5.69 -10.88
CA SER A 189 12.54 -5.87 -9.44
C SER A 189 13.99 -6.09 -8.96
N ASP A 190 14.88 -6.57 -9.82
CA ASP A 190 16.29 -6.83 -9.46
C ASP A 190 17.12 -5.54 -9.38
N SER A 191 16.63 -4.45 -9.96
CA SER A 191 17.27 -3.11 -9.92
C SER A 191 16.75 -2.21 -8.80
N VAL A 192 15.94 -2.75 -7.89
CA VAL A 192 15.35 -1.99 -6.78
C VAL A 192 16.22 -2.15 -5.53
N VAL A 193 16.71 -1.02 -5.02
CA VAL A 193 17.32 -0.93 -3.69
C VAL A 193 16.34 -0.21 -2.78
N ALA A 194 15.97 -0.83 -1.66
CA ALA A 194 14.99 -0.27 -0.72
C ALA A 194 15.56 -0.25 0.70
N GLN A 195 15.23 0.78 1.46
CA GLN A 195 15.62 0.94 2.86
C GLN A 195 14.46 1.50 3.68
N ILE A 196 14.32 1.00 4.91
CA ILE A 196 13.35 1.50 5.87
C ILE A 196 14.06 2.47 6.82
N ILE A 197 13.54 3.68 6.91
CA ILE A 197 14.13 4.82 7.62
C ILE A 197 13.16 5.26 8.73
N ARG A 198 13.70 5.58 9.92
CA ARG A 198 12.95 6.19 11.01
C ARG A 198 12.80 7.69 10.79
N ILE A 199 11.61 8.22 11.07
CA ILE A 199 11.34 9.66 11.09
C ILE A 199 11.70 10.28 12.44
#